data_AF-A0A449D8F9-F1
#
_entry.id   AF-A0A449D8F9-F1
#
_cell.length_a   1.000
_cell.length_b   1.000
_cell.length_c   1.000
_cell.angle_alpha   90.00
_cell.angle_beta   90.00
_cell.angle_gamma   90.00
#
_symmetry.space_group_name_H-M   'P 1'
#
loop_
_entity.id
_entity.type
_entity.pdbx_description
1 polymer ?
#
loop_
_entity_poly.entity_id
_entity_poly.type
_entity_poly.pdbx_seq_one_letter_code
_entity_poly.pdbx_strand_id
1 'polypeptide(L)'
;MSSLFTTWLTDLRSQSAAEPAPASDVAEAAGSGTAGSGTAGAEVAAGSGTAEAEVAAPSGAGAPSAPAQKPARTVVLDAQLAAAIDVARSAIAEVAGSAVIGEHLGATAEGTRLVTHHFVCTDPSYRGWRWVAVLARAPRSKKVTVCETALLPGPDALVAPEWVPWDQRLEPGDLTPRDTLPKLDNDPNLQPGYQQTEDNSAENIDQIANYEFGIGRERVLSPEGLNAAAQRWADSEAGADGEFAARASAHCGSCGYLMPIAGSMRESFGVCANAWSPFDGRVVQLDSGCGAHSETDVRRPDTSPAEAVVDDYARGELELQEG
;
A
#
# COMPACT_ATOMS: atom_id res chain seq x y z
N MET A 1 28.91 20.79 -24.77
CA MET A 1 28.43 20.55 -23.39
C MET A 1 29.03 19.26 -22.83
N SER A 2 30.37 19.13 -22.74
CA SER A 2 31.01 17.83 -22.48
C SER A 2 32.23 17.87 -21.54
N SER A 3 32.53 19.01 -20.91
CA SER A 3 33.65 19.12 -19.96
C SER A 3 33.20 19.00 -18.51
N LEU A 4 32.08 19.64 -18.14
CA LEU A 4 31.58 19.66 -16.76
C LEU A 4 31.11 18.28 -16.27
N PHE A 5 30.55 17.46 -17.16
CA PHE A 5 30.07 16.12 -16.82
C PHE A 5 31.22 15.14 -16.55
N THR A 6 32.33 15.28 -17.29
CA THR A 6 33.52 14.45 -17.13
C THR A 6 34.27 14.79 -15.85
N THR A 7 34.35 16.08 -15.49
CA THR A 7 34.92 16.53 -14.22
C THR A 7 34.13 16.00 -13.02
N TRP A 8 32.80 16.03 -13.09
CA TRP A 8 31.93 15.49 -12.04
C TRP A 8 32.08 13.96 -11.86
N LEU A 9 32.15 13.20 -12.96
CA LEU A 9 32.36 11.75 -12.91
C LEU A 9 33.73 11.34 -12.35
N THR A 10 34.74 12.18 -12.52
CA THR A 10 36.08 11.92 -12.01
C THR A 10 36.13 12.17 -10.50
N ASP A 11 35.46 13.24 -10.05
CA ASP A 11 35.39 13.63 -8.64
C ASP A 11 34.65 12.59 -7.78
N LEU A 12 33.59 11.99 -8.34
CA LEU A 12 32.85 10.88 -7.70
C LEU A 12 33.69 9.61 -7.50
N ARG A 13 34.59 9.29 -8.45
CA ARG A 13 35.46 8.11 -8.31
C ARG A 13 36.51 8.30 -7.23
N SER A 14 37.06 9.50 -7.09
CA SER A 14 38.02 9.84 -6.03
C SER A 14 37.40 9.82 -4.63
N GLN A 15 36.11 10.12 -4.48
CA GLN A 15 35.42 10.08 -3.18
C GLN A 15 35.05 8.66 -2.73
N SER A 16 35.01 7.68 -3.64
CA SER A 16 34.67 6.28 -3.32
C SER A 16 35.85 5.43 -2.83
N ALA A 17 37.08 5.92 -2.95
CA ALA A 17 38.29 5.25 -2.48
C ALA A 17 38.63 5.68 -1.05
N ALA A 18 37.73 5.37 -0.10
CA ALA A 18 38.03 5.44 1.33
C ALA A 18 38.39 4.05 1.86
N GLU A 19 39.53 4.00 2.55
CA GLU A 19 40.21 2.86 3.17
C GLU A 19 39.31 2.12 4.19
N PRO A 20 39.38 0.77 4.31
CA PRO A 20 38.58 0.05 5.31
C PRO A 20 39.11 0.31 6.73
N ALA A 21 38.18 0.63 7.65
CA ALA A 21 38.45 0.80 9.07
C ALA A 21 38.88 -0.52 9.76
N PRO A 22 39.74 -0.49 10.79
CA PRO A 22 40.26 -1.70 11.42
C PRO A 22 39.23 -2.39 12.33
N ALA A 23 39.31 -3.72 12.36
CA ALA A 23 38.52 -4.60 13.22
C ALA A 23 38.85 -4.38 14.71
N SER A 24 37.82 -4.26 15.55
CA SER A 24 37.96 -4.24 17.01
C SER A 24 37.84 -5.66 17.57
N ASP A 25 38.90 -6.13 18.21
CA ASP A 25 38.95 -7.32 19.04
C ASP A 25 37.98 -7.22 20.22
N VAL A 26 37.13 -8.23 20.40
CA VAL A 26 36.43 -8.47 21.66
C VAL A 26 36.95 -9.76 22.27
N ALA A 27 37.59 -9.59 23.42
CA ALA A 27 38.24 -10.60 24.20
C ALA A 27 37.24 -11.55 24.88
N GLU A 28 37.65 -12.81 24.88
CA GLU A 28 37.12 -13.97 25.57
C GLU A 28 37.20 -13.78 27.10
N ALA A 29 36.10 -14.04 27.81
CA ALA A 29 36.11 -14.21 29.26
C ALA A 29 35.27 -15.43 29.64
N ALA A 30 35.99 -16.52 29.89
CA ALA A 30 35.49 -17.72 30.52
C ALA A 30 35.09 -17.46 31.98
N GLY A 31 33.99 -18.07 32.42
CA GLY A 31 33.53 -18.08 33.81
C GLY A 31 32.77 -19.37 34.10
N SER A 32 33.51 -20.38 34.53
CA SER A 32 33.02 -21.66 35.06
C SER A 32 32.25 -21.50 36.37
N GLY A 33 31.22 -22.32 36.61
CA GLY A 33 30.58 -22.43 37.92
C GLY A 33 29.45 -23.45 37.98
N THR A 34 29.81 -24.70 38.27
CA THR A 34 28.94 -25.87 38.45
C THR A 34 28.30 -25.98 39.83
N ALA A 35 27.12 -26.63 39.84
CA ALA A 35 26.62 -27.64 40.81
C ALA A 35 25.78 -27.23 42.05
N GLY A 36 24.77 -28.07 42.30
CA GLY A 36 24.14 -28.35 43.61
C GLY A 36 22.63 -28.01 43.67
N SER A 37 21.71 -28.90 43.29
CA SER A 37 21.16 -30.08 44.01
C SER A 37 20.17 -29.77 45.15
N GLY A 38 19.04 -30.48 45.18
CA GLY A 38 18.23 -30.75 46.40
C GLY A 38 16.80 -30.20 46.35
N THR A 39 15.84 -30.91 45.76
CA THR A 39 14.87 -31.84 46.41
C THR A 39 13.76 -31.20 47.24
N ALA A 40 12.54 -31.33 46.68
CA ALA A 40 11.29 -31.83 47.26
C ALA A 40 10.67 -31.15 48.51
N GLY A 41 9.39 -30.80 48.36
CA GLY A 41 8.45 -30.54 49.45
C GLY A 41 7.12 -30.04 48.91
N ALA A 42 6.21 -30.97 48.60
CA ALA A 42 4.83 -30.65 48.26
C ALA A 42 4.02 -30.33 49.53
N GLU A 43 3.13 -29.33 49.48
CA GLU A 43 1.79 -29.45 50.08
C GLU A 43 0.85 -28.35 49.59
N VAL A 44 -0.39 -28.79 49.37
CA VAL A 44 -1.56 -28.06 48.88
C VAL A 44 -2.24 -27.27 49.99
N ALA A 45 -2.66 -26.04 49.72
CA ALA A 45 -3.79 -25.41 50.42
C ALA A 45 -4.44 -24.35 49.53
N ALA A 46 -5.72 -24.55 49.25
CA ALA A 46 -6.60 -23.62 48.56
C ALA A 46 -6.81 -22.33 49.37
N GLY A 47 -6.80 -21.19 48.69
CA GLY A 47 -7.07 -19.88 49.29
C GLY A 47 -7.51 -18.88 48.22
N SER A 48 -8.83 -18.73 48.10
CA SER A 48 -9.55 -17.71 47.32
C SER A 48 -9.00 -16.29 47.57
N GLY A 49 -8.70 -15.55 46.50
CA GLY A 49 -8.34 -14.13 46.59
C GLY A 49 -8.19 -13.50 45.21
N THR A 50 -9.27 -12.91 44.72
CA THR A 50 -9.29 -11.99 43.57
C THR A 50 -8.41 -10.76 43.85
N ALA A 51 -7.46 -10.46 42.97
CA ALA A 51 -6.84 -9.14 42.88
C ALA A 51 -6.39 -8.90 41.43
N GLU A 52 -7.15 -8.06 40.73
CA GLU A 52 -6.70 -7.37 39.51
C GLU A 52 -5.45 -6.54 39.83
N ALA A 53 -4.38 -6.75 39.08
CA ALA A 53 -3.19 -5.90 39.10
C ALA A 53 -3.08 -5.21 37.74
N GLU A 54 -3.52 -3.95 37.74
CA GLU A 54 -3.34 -2.94 36.71
C GLU A 54 -1.85 -2.67 36.49
N VAL A 55 -1.35 -2.96 35.27
CA VAL A 55 0.05 -2.67 34.90
C VAL A 55 0.11 -1.28 34.29
N ALA A 56 0.77 -0.37 35.02
CA ALA A 56 0.97 1.03 34.66
C ALA A 56 1.85 1.19 33.40
N ALA A 57 1.38 1.98 32.45
CA ALA A 57 2.14 2.44 31.29
C ALA A 57 3.20 3.49 31.67
N PRO A 58 4.40 3.48 31.06
CA PRO A 58 5.41 4.51 31.31
C PRO A 58 5.04 5.85 30.65
N SER A 59 5.10 6.90 31.47
CA SER A 59 4.79 8.30 31.17
C SER A 59 5.63 8.87 30.02
N GLY A 60 4.95 9.42 29.01
CA GLY A 60 5.56 10.15 27.90
C GLY A 60 6.27 11.44 28.33
N ALA A 61 7.38 11.73 27.65
CA ALA A 61 8.15 12.95 27.77
C ALA A 61 7.31 14.17 27.30
N GLY A 62 7.28 15.22 28.12
CA GLY A 62 6.49 16.43 27.87
C GLY A 62 6.97 17.20 26.64
N ALA A 63 6.04 17.47 25.72
CA ALA A 63 6.24 18.43 24.64
C ALA A 63 6.25 19.87 25.20
N PRO A 64 7.12 20.77 24.72
CA PRO A 64 7.15 22.15 25.17
C PRO A 64 5.89 22.90 24.69
N SER A 65 5.19 23.55 25.63
CA SER A 65 4.04 24.41 25.35
C SER A 65 4.45 25.59 24.48
N ALA A 66 3.78 25.75 23.34
CA ALA A 66 3.93 26.91 22.47
C ALA A 66 3.56 28.22 23.22
N PRO A 67 4.24 29.35 22.93
CA PRO A 67 3.95 30.63 23.58
C PRO A 67 2.53 31.12 23.22
N ALA A 68 1.83 31.65 24.21
CA ALA A 68 0.48 32.21 24.05
C ALA A 68 0.46 33.30 22.96
N GLN A 69 -0.34 33.09 21.92
CA GLN A 69 -0.54 34.06 20.84
C GLN A 69 -1.25 35.31 21.36
N LYS A 70 -0.71 36.50 21.04
CA LYS A 70 -1.38 37.78 21.31
C LYS A 70 -2.77 37.80 20.64
N PRO A 71 -3.78 38.44 21.25
CA PRO A 71 -5.11 38.50 20.67
C PRO A 71 -5.04 39.15 19.28
N ALA A 72 -5.57 38.44 18.28
CA ALA A 72 -5.64 38.93 16.92
C ALA A 72 -6.41 40.26 16.89
N ARG A 73 -5.80 41.31 16.34
CA ARG A 73 -6.49 42.57 16.10
C ARG A 73 -7.70 42.29 15.21
N THR A 74 -8.88 42.74 15.61
CA THR A 74 -10.07 42.70 14.75
C THR A 74 -9.76 43.39 13.42
N VAL A 75 -9.74 42.61 12.34
CA VAL A 75 -9.52 43.12 11.00
C VAL A 75 -10.83 43.73 10.52
N VAL A 76 -10.83 45.05 10.30
CA VAL A 76 -12.00 45.77 9.78
C VAL A 76 -11.87 45.90 8.28
N LEU A 77 -12.93 45.56 7.56
CA LEU A 77 -13.00 45.72 6.10
C LEU A 77 -12.92 47.20 5.75
N ASP A 78 -11.91 47.56 4.95
CA ASP A 78 -11.72 48.94 4.51
C ASP A 78 -12.73 49.28 3.42
N ALA A 79 -13.66 50.20 3.72
CA ALA A 79 -14.75 50.55 2.81
C ALA A 79 -14.27 51.07 1.45
N GLN A 80 -13.10 51.72 1.40
CA GLN A 80 -12.57 52.25 0.15
C GLN A 80 -12.00 51.12 -0.72
N LEU A 81 -11.30 50.17 -0.12
CA LEU A 81 -10.81 48.99 -0.84
C LEU A 81 -11.98 48.09 -1.25
N ALA A 82 -12.94 47.85 -0.37
CA ALA A 82 -14.12 47.03 -0.66
C ALA A 82 -14.96 47.58 -1.83
N ALA A 83 -14.98 48.90 -2.02
CA ALA A 83 -15.65 49.54 -3.16
C ALA A 83 -14.84 49.50 -4.47
N ALA A 84 -13.56 49.12 -4.44
CA ALA A 84 -12.64 49.18 -5.59
C ALA A 84 -12.72 47.94 -6.50
N ILE A 85 -13.94 47.44 -6.76
CA ILE A 85 -14.20 46.23 -7.56
C ILE A 85 -13.65 46.38 -8.98
N ASP A 86 -13.82 47.56 -9.60
CA ASP A 86 -13.37 47.81 -10.97
C ASP A 86 -11.84 47.79 -11.09
N VAL A 87 -11.13 48.28 -10.06
CA VAL A 87 -9.66 48.21 -9.99
C VAL A 87 -9.22 46.75 -9.90
N ALA A 88 -9.88 45.97 -9.05
CA ALA A 88 -9.61 44.54 -8.88
C ALA A 88 -9.84 43.76 -10.18
N ARG A 89 -10.98 44.00 -10.84
CA ARG A 89 -11.33 43.37 -12.12
C ARG A 89 -10.35 43.75 -13.23
N SER A 90 -9.99 45.03 -13.32
CA SER A 90 -9.04 45.52 -14.33
C SER A 90 -7.66 44.89 -14.14
N ALA A 91 -7.20 44.77 -12.89
CA ALA A 91 -5.93 44.14 -12.58
C ALA A 91 -5.86 42.67 -13.02
N ILE A 92 -6.94 41.90 -12.81
CA ILE A 92 -7.00 40.50 -13.29
C ILE A 92 -7.06 40.48 -14.82
N ALA A 93 -7.80 41.39 -15.44
CA ALA A 93 -7.94 41.46 -16.89
C ALA A 93 -6.61 41.80 -17.61
N GLU A 94 -5.73 42.58 -16.97
CA GLU A 94 -4.38 42.84 -17.46
C GLU A 94 -3.53 41.56 -17.58
N VAL A 95 -3.77 40.56 -16.73
CA VAL A 95 -2.99 39.31 -16.69
C VAL A 95 -3.64 38.19 -17.52
N ALA A 96 -4.95 38.00 -17.37
CA ALA A 96 -5.66 36.83 -17.91
C ALA A 96 -6.67 37.16 -19.02
N GLY A 97 -6.88 38.45 -19.33
CA GLY A 97 -7.95 38.91 -20.21
C GLY A 97 -9.32 38.95 -19.52
N SER A 98 -10.23 39.77 -20.04
CA SER A 98 -11.54 39.98 -19.41
C SER A 98 -12.53 38.82 -19.61
N ALA A 99 -12.33 37.99 -20.62
CA ALA A 99 -13.26 36.91 -21.00
C ALA A 99 -13.36 35.80 -19.95
N VAL A 100 -12.32 35.62 -19.13
CA VAL A 100 -12.23 34.54 -18.12
C VAL A 100 -12.66 34.99 -16.71
N ILE A 101 -13.16 36.24 -16.58
CA ILE A 101 -13.54 36.85 -15.30
C ILE A 101 -15.05 37.03 -15.22
N GLY A 102 -15.70 36.24 -14.36
CA GLY A 102 -17.14 36.28 -14.15
C GLY A 102 -17.61 37.29 -13.10
N GLU A 103 -18.68 36.92 -12.40
CA GLU A 103 -19.30 37.71 -11.34
C GLU A 103 -18.34 37.95 -10.16
N HIS A 104 -18.49 39.09 -9.50
CA HIS A 104 -17.78 39.39 -8.25
C HIS A 104 -18.46 38.68 -7.08
N LEU A 105 -17.73 37.78 -6.43
CA LEU A 105 -18.23 36.93 -5.36
C LEU A 105 -18.21 37.62 -3.99
N GLY A 106 -17.40 38.67 -3.84
CA GLY A 106 -17.27 39.40 -2.59
C GLY A 106 -15.83 39.84 -2.31
N ALA A 107 -15.66 40.50 -1.16
CA ALA A 107 -14.38 41.00 -0.70
C ALA A 107 -14.13 40.59 0.75
N THR A 108 -12.91 40.12 1.04
CA THR A 108 -12.48 39.69 2.37
C THR A 108 -11.39 40.62 2.90
N ALA A 109 -11.42 40.93 4.20
CA ALA A 109 -10.39 41.73 4.83
C ALA A 109 -9.25 40.82 5.31
N GLU A 110 -8.09 40.87 4.65
CA GLU A 110 -6.91 40.08 5.02
C GLU A 110 -6.09 40.77 6.13
N GLY A 111 -6.19 42.10 6.22
CA GLY A 111 -5.41 42.88 7.15
C GLY A 111 -5.83 44.34 7.20
N THR A 112 -5.07 45.14 7.97
CA THR A 112 -5.34 46.59 8.04
C THR A 112 -5.04 47.24 6.69
N ARG A 113 -6.09 47.70 5.99
CA ARG A 113 -5.99 48.29 4.64
C ARG A 113 -5.44 47.31 3.59
N LEU A 114 -5.85 46.04 3.72
CA LEU A 114 -5.55 44.96 2.79
C LEU A 114 -6.82 44.14 2.59
N VAL A 115 -7.31 44.07 1.35
CA VAL A 115 -8.59 43.44 1.00
C VAL A 115 -8.40 42.57 -0.24
N THR A 116 -8.90 41.34 -0.20
CA THR A 116 -8.92 40.45 -1.36
C THR A 116 -10.31 40.48 -1.99
N HIS A 117 -10.38 40.78 -3.28
CA HIS A 117 -11.60 40.60 -4.08
C HIS A 117 -11.60 39.22 -4.72
N HIS A 118 -12.77 38.61 -4.83
CA HIS A 118 -12.96 37.31 -5.45
C HIS A 118 -13.92 37.42 -6.64
N PHE A 119 -13.58 36.75 -7.73
CA PHE A 119 -14.40 36.65 -8.93
C PHE A 119 -14.52 35.20 -9.38
N VAL A 120 -15.65 34.85 -10.00
CA VAL A 120 -15.82 33.56 -10.68
C VAL A 120 -14.78 33.43 -11.78
N CYS A 121 -14.10 32.29 -11.87
CA CYS A 121 -13.36 31.92 -13.08
C CYS A 121 -14.31 31.28 -14.09
N THR A 122 -14.41 31.85 -15.29
CA THR A 122 -15.26 31.31 -16.38
C THR A 122 -14.49 30.42 -17.37
N ASP A 123 -13.18 30.22 -17.15
CA ASP A 123 -12.38 29.30 -17.95
C ASP A 123 -12.80 27.84 -17.66
N PRO A 124 -13.21 27.06 -18.67
CA PRO A 124 -13.62 25.67 -18.49
C PRO A 124 -12.50 24.77 -17.94
N SER A 125 -11.23 25.15 -18.12
CA SER A 125 -10.06 24.42 -17.62
C SER A 125 -9.91 24.52 -16.10
N TYR A 126 -10.55 25.52 -15.48
CA TYR A 126 -10.41 25.84 -14.05
C TYR A 126 -11.78 25.85 -13.34
N ARG A 127 -12.55 24.77 -13.54
CA ARG A 127 -13.87 24.61 -12.91
C ARG A 127 -13.79 24.73 -11.38
N GLY A 128 -14.60 25.61 -10.81
CA GLY A 128 -14.67 25.84 -9.36
C GLY A 128 -13.57 26.74 -8.80
N TRP A 129 -12.60 27.15 -9.63
CA TRP A 129 -11.56 28.11 -9.24
C TRP A 129 -12.09 29.55 -9.27
N ARG A 130 -11.39 30.43 -8.59
CA ARG A 130 -11.75 31.84 -8.42
C ARG A 130 -10.55 32.72 -8.73
N TRP A 131 -10.78 33.78 -9.47
CA TRP A 131 -9.78 34.84 -9.59
C TRP A 131 -9.79 35.67 -8.31
N VAL A 132 -8.59 35.99 -7.83
CA VAL A 132 -8.42 36.89 -6.70
C VAL A 132 -7.55 38.07 -7.07
N ALA A 133 -7.88 39.22 -6.51
CA ALA A 133 -7.07 40.42 -6.60
C ALA A 133 -6.94 41.03 -5.21
N VAL A 134 -5.71 41.11 -4.71
CA VAL A 134 -5.41 41.70 -3.40
C VAL A 134 -5.10 43.17 -3.60
N LEU A 135 -5.87 44.02 -2.92
CA LEU A 135 -5.73 45.47 -2.96
C LEU A 135 -5.27 45.99 -1.61
N ALA A 136 -4.40 46.99 -1.65
CA ALA A 136 -3.93 47.72 -0.47
C ALA A 136 -4.00 49.22 -0.68
N ARG A 137 -3.88 49.97 0.42
CA ARG A 137 -3.63 51.41 0.37
C ARG A 137 -2.70 51.87 1.49
N ALA A 138 -1.83 52.82 1.16
CA ALA A 138 -0.93 53.42 2.14
C ALA A 138 -1.69 54.22 3.23
N PRO A 139 -1.15 54.34 4.45
CA PRO A 139 -1.74 55.16 5.49
C PRO A 139 -2.01 56.60 5.05
N ARG A 140 -3.20 57.12 5.35
CA ARG A 140 -3.68 58.46 4.96
C ARG A 140 -3.83 58.69 3.45
N SER A 141 -3.51 57.70 2.62
CA SER A 141 -3.73 57.75 1.17
C SER A 141 -5.14 57.27 0.83
N LYS A 142 -5.72 57.94 -0.18
CA LYS A 142 -6.93 57.48 -0.89
C LYS A 142 -6.56 56.72 -2.17
N LYS A 143 -5.28 56.52 -2.49
CA LYS A 143 -4.87 55.76 -3.67
C LYS A 143 -4.93 54.26 -3.33
N VAL A 144 -5.74 53.53 -4.09
CA VAL A 144 -5.79 52.06 -4.09
C VAL A 144 -4.67 51.52 -4.98
N THR A 145 -3.99 50.48 -4.52
CA THR A 145 -2.91 49.79 -5.25
C THR A 145 -3.18 48.30 -5.28
N VAL A 146 -2.84 47.65 -6.38
CA VAL A 146 -2.89 46.18 -6.50
C VAL A 146 -1.60 45.60 -5.93
N CYS A 147 -1.72 44.59 -5.07
CA CYS A 147 -0.59 43.84 -4.53
C CYS A 147 -0.29 42.63 -5.39
N GLU A 148 -1.31 41.82 -5.67
CA GLU A 148 -1.18 40.60 -6.47
C GLU A 148 -2.54 40.23 -7.09
N THR A 149 -2.47 39.41 -8.13
CA THR A 149 -3.61 38.70 -8.70
C THR A 149 -3.24 37.23 -8.81
N ALA A 150 -4.14 36.34 -8.45
CA ALA A 150 -3.92 34.91 -8.52
C ALA A 150 -5.19 34.17 -8.93
N LEU A 151 -5.03 32.94 -9.39
CA LEU A 151 -6.12 31.99 -9.59
C LEU A 151 -6.02 30.96 -8.46
N LEU A 152 -7.04 30.92 -7.60
CA LEU A 152 -7.05 30.07 -6.41
C LEU A 152 -8.20 29.06 -6.45
N PRO A 153 -8.02 27.86 -5.87
CA PRO A 153 -9.09 26.88 -5.81
C PRO A 153 -10.23 27.39 -4.91
N GLY A 154 -11.45 27.37 -5.43
CA GLY A 154 -12.66 27.55 -4.62
C GLY A 154 -13.10 26.24 -3.95
N PRO A 155 -14.20 26.26 -3.18
CA PRO A 155 -14.73 25.08 -2.50
C PRO A 155 -15.09 23.93 -3.44
N ASP A 156 -15.48 24.25 -4.68
CA ASP A 156 -15.86 23.29 -5.70
C ASP A 156 -14.73 22.99 -6.70
N ALA A 157 -13.50 23.48 -6.42
CA ALA A 157 -12.36 23.26 -7.29
C ALA A 157 -11.82 21.85 -7.13
N LEU A 158 -11.50 21.23 -8.26
CA LEU A 158 -10.81 19.94 -8.28
C LEU A 158 -9.32 20.20 -7.96
N VAL A 159 -8.91 19.83 -6.74
CA VAL A 159 -7.54 19.96 -6.25
C VAL A 159 -6.84 18.61 -6.25
N ALA A 160 -5.51 18.63 -6.28
CA ALA A 160 -4.72 17.42 -6.12
C ALA A 160 -5.02 16.76 -4.76
N PRO A 161 -5.05 15.42 -4.70
CA PRO A 161 -5.16 14.70 -3.43
C PRO A 161 -3.97 15.01 -2.53
N GLU A 162 -4.11 14.69 -1.24
CA GLU A 162 -3.01 14.80 -0.29
C GLU A 162 -1.82 13.95 -0.74
N TRP A 163 -0.62 14.48 -0.55
CA TRP A 163 0.60 13.74 -0.87
C TRP A 163 0.80 12.60 0.12
N VAL A 164 0.92 11.37 -0.40
CA VAL A 164 1.17 10.17 0.40
C VAL A 164 2.65 9.77 0.28
N PRO A 165 3.37 9.38 1.35
CA PRO A 165 4.72 8.82 1.26
C PRO A 165 4.83 7.62 0.30
N TRP A 166 5.98 7.42 -0.36
CA TRP A 166 6.12 6.39 -1.40
C TRP A 166 5.91 4.96 -0.86
N ASP A 167 6.32 4.69 0.37
CA ASP A 167 6.20 3.42 1.05
C ASP A 167 4.74 3.04 1.33
N GLN A 168 3.90 4.05 1.52
CA GLN A 168 2.45 3.90 1.68
C GLN A 168 1.69 3.81 0.35
N ARG A 169 2.38 3.98 -0.78
CA ARG A 169 1.80 3.80 -2.12
C ARG A 169 2.04 2.42 -2.71
N LEU A 170 2.90 1.61 -2.09
CA LEU A 170 3.26 0.30 -2.64
C LEU A 170 2.12 -0.70 -2.48
N GLU A 171 1.76 -1.33 -3.57
CA GLU A 171 0.80 -2.42 -3.63
C GLU A 171 1.50 -3.78 -3.84
N PRO A 172 0.86 -4.89 -3.42
CA PRO A 172 1.37 -6.22 -3.74
C PRO A 172 1.56 -6.40 -5.24
N GLY A 173 2.79 -6.67 -5.66
CA GLY A 173 3.15 -6.86 -7.08
C GLY A 173 3.91 -5.68 -7.71
N ASP A 174 4.01 -4.54 -7.02
CA ASP A 174 4.75 -3.37 -7.53
C ASP A 174 6.27 -3.56 -7.56
N LEU A 175 6.79 -4.51 -6.78
CA LEU A 175 8.23 -4.74 -6.67
C LEU A 175 8.79 -5.38 -7.94
N THR A 176 9.79 -4.73 -8.51
CA THR A 176 10.60 -5.26 -9.62
C THR A 176 11.90 -5.88 -9.11
N PRO A 177 12.65 -6.63 -9.94
CA PRO A 177 13.91 -7.25 -9.51
C PRO A 177 15.00 -6.30 -9.00
N ARG A 178 14.84 -4.97 -9.18
CA ARG A 178 15.79 -3.96 -8.70
C ARG A 178 15.37 -3.31 -7.40
N ASP A 179 14.16 -3.58 -6.93
CA ASP A 179 13.60 -2.93 -5.75
C ASP A 179 13.94 -3.73 -4.49
N THR A 180 14.30 -3.02 -3.43
CA THR A 180 14.56 -3.59 -2.11
C THR A 180 13.77 -2.82 -1.08
N LEU A 181 12.90 -3.51 -0.35
CA LEU A 181 12.19 -2.89 0.76
C LEU A 181 13.11 -2.72 1.97
N PRO A 182 12.98 -1.62 2.72
CA PRO A 182 13.68 -1.46 3.98
C PRO A 182 13.24 -2.53 4.97
N LYS A 183 14.17 -2.98 5.83
CA LYS A 183 13.85 -3.86 6.94
C LYS A 183 12.90 -3.13 7.89
N LEU A 184 11.73 -3.71 8.12
CA LEU A 184 10.86 -3.37 9.24
C LEU A 184 11.35 -4.14 10.47
N ASP A 185 11.84 -3.43 11.49
CA ASP A 185 12.33 -4.08 12.72
C ASP A 185 11.18 -4.76 13.47
N ASN A 186 10.05 -4.08 13.59
CA ASN A 186 8.83 -4.59 14.22
C ASN A 186 7.78 -4.96 13.15
N ASP A 187 8.08 -5.96 12.33
CA ASP A 187 7.14 -6.51 11.35
C ASP A 187 6.15 -7.47 12.03
N PRO A 188 4.83 -7.17 12.07
CA PRO A 188 3.85 -8.04 12.71
C PRO A 188 3.71 -9.42 12.04
N ASN A 189 4.16 -9.57 10.79
CA ASN A 189 4.11 -10.85 10.08
C ASN A 189 5.28 -11.78 10.41
N LEU A 190 6.27 -11.30 11.19
CA LEU A 190 7.48 -12.03 11.49
C LEU A 190 7.72 -12.10 12.99
N GLN A 191 8.26 -13.23 13.44
CA GLN A 191 8.73 -13.43 14.81
C GLN A 191 10.17 -13.98 14.80
N PRO A 192 10.94 -13.80 15.88
CA PRO A 192 12.29 -14.38 15.99
C PRO A 192 12.28 -15.90 15.81
N GLY A 193 13.19 -16.43 14.99
CA GLY A 193 13.25 -17.85 14.65
C GLY A 193 13.61 -18.79 15.80
N TYR A 194 14.13 -18.25 16.91
CA TYR A 194 14.53 -18.99 18.11
C TYR A 194 13.48 -18.95 19.23
N GLN A 195 12.36 -18.25 19.05
CA GLN A 195 11.36 -18.10 20.10
C GLN A 195 10.53 -19.39 20.20
N GLN A 196 10.84 -20.19 21.23
CA GLN A 196 10.16 -21.43 21.59
C GLN A 196 8.69 -21.12 21.94
N THR A 197 7.75 -21.76 21.25
CA THR A 197 6.34 -21.79 21.69
C THR A 197 6.27 -22.32 23.12
N GLU A 198 5.44 -21.70 23.96
CA GLU A 198 5.23 -22.16 25.32
C GLU A 198 4.77 -23.63 25.30
N ASP A 199 5.41 -24.47 26.12
CA ASP A 199 5.10 -25.89 26.27
C ASP A 199 3.71 -26.04 26.89
N ASN A 200 2.68 -26.20 26.05
CA ASN A 200 1.36 -26.65 26.47
C ASN A 200 1.16 -28.13 26.11
N SER A 201 2.02 -28.98 26.65
CA SER A 201 1.98 -30.45 26.54
C SER A 201 0.69 -31.11 27.05
N ALA A 202 -0.23 -30.37 27.67
CA ALA A 202 -1.50 -30.91 28.16
C ALA A 202 -2.58 -31.07 27.06
N GLU A 203 -2.51 -30.35 25.94
CA GLU A 203 -3.57 -30.34 24.92
C GLU A 203 -3.10 -30.65 23.48
N ASN A 204 -1.80 -30.90 23.24
CA ASN A 204 -1.27 -31.00 21.87
C ASN A 204 -0.28 -32.16 21.66
N ILE A 205 -0.83 -33.35 21.48
CA ILE A 205 -0.11 -34.65 21.47
C ILE A 205 0.72 -34.87 20.19
N ASP A 206 0.54 -34.05 19.15
CA ASP A 206 1.22 -34.19 17.84
C ASP A 206 2.29 -33.11 17.57
N GLN A 207 2.64 -32.28 18.57
CA GLN A 207 3.79 -31.37 18.43
C GLN A 207 5.10 -32.16 18.57
N ILE A 208 5.59 -32.63 17.43
CA ILE A 208 6.96 -33.10 17.29
C ILE A 208 7.91 -31.97 17.72
N ALA A 209 8.58 -32.15 18.86
CA ALA A 209 9.56 -31.25 19.48
C ALA A 209 10.89 -31.11 18.69
N ASN A 210 10.88 -31.34 17.38
CA ASN A 210 12.08 -31.29 16.56
C ASN A 210 12.19 -29.92 15.90
N TYR A 211 13.14 -29.13 16.40
CA TYR A 211 14.16 -28.31 15.70
C TYR A 211 14.02 -28.08 14.18
N GLU A 212 12.82 -27.80 13.66
CA GLU A 212 12.59 -27.59 12.22
C GLU A 212 11.75 -26.34 11.92
N PHE A 213 11.65 -25.41 12.87
CA PHE A 213 11.36 -24.02 12.55
C PHE A 213 12.65 -23.30 12.15
N GLY A 214 13.00 -23.39 10.87
CA GLY A 214 13.63 -22.26 10.21
C GLY A 214 15.03 -22.39 9.67
N ILE A 215 15.67 -23.55 9.54
CA ILE A 215 16.94 -23.71 8.77
C ILE A 215 17.99 -22.59 9.05
N GLY A 216 18.09 -22.09 10.29
CA GLY A 216 19.01 -20.99 10.64
C GLY A 216 18.57 -19.57 10.24
N ARG A 217 17.29 -19.34 9.94
CA ARG A 217 16.72 -18.01 9.65
C ARG A 217 16.51 -17.20 10.94
N GLU A 218 16.95 -15.94 10.91
CA GLU A 218 16.82 -14.99 12.04
C GLU A 218 15.35 -14.74 12.42
N ARG A 219 14.46 -14.66 11.43
CA ARG A 219 13.02 -14.46 11.60
C ARG A 219 12.21 -15.45 10.76
N VAL A 220 11.08 -15.89 11.29
CA VAL A 220 10.11 -16.79 10.63
C VAL A 220 8.72 -16.14 10.67
N LEU A 221 7.75 -16.68 9.92
CA LEU A 221 6.38 -16.17 9.97
C LEU A 221 5.81 -16.27 11.39
N SER A 222 5.21 -15.19 11.86
CA SER A 222 4.37 -15.17 13.06
C SER A 222 3.01 -15.84 12.79
N PRO A 223 2.23 -16.16 13.83
CA PRO A 223 0.84 -16.59 13.67
C PRO A 223 0.01 -15.59 12.85
N GLU A 224 0.21 -14.28 13.05
CA GLU A 224 -0.45 -13.22 12.29
C GLU A 224 -0.05 -13.27 10.81
N GLY A 225 1.24 -13.45 10.52
CA GLY A 225 1.74 -13.57 9.16
C GLY A 225 1.21 -14.81 8.44
N LEU A 226 1.11 -15.94 9.15
CA LEU A 226 0.50 -17.17 8.63
C LEU A 226 -0.98 -16.96 8.31
N ASN A 227 -1.75 -16.37 9.24
CA ASN A 227 -3.17 -16.10 9.04
C ASN A 227 -3.40 -15.11 7.89
N ALA A 228 -2.60 -14.05 7.80
CA ALA A 228 -2.68 -13.09 6.71
C ALA A 228 -2.38 -13.73 5.35
N ALA A 229 -1.41 -14.65 5.29
CA ALA A 229 -1.13 -15.41 4.07
C ALA A 229 -2.27 -16.38 3.72
N ALA A 230 -2.76 -17.14 4.70
CA ALA A 230 -3.87 -18.07 4.54
C ALA A 230 -5.12 -17.37 3.99
N GLN A 231 -5.47 -16.21 4.55
CA GLN A 231 -6.60 -15.40 4.09
C GLN A 231 -6.42 -14.97 2.63
N ARG A 232 -5.26 -14.41 2.26
CA ARG A 232 -4.99 -14.01 0.87
C ARG A 232 -5.05 -15.18 -0.12
N TRP A 233 -4.65 -16.37 0.30
CA TRP A 233 -4.71 -17.56 -0.55
C TRP A 233 -6.13 -18.11 -0.69
N ALA A 234 -6.90 -18.12 0.40
CA ALA A 234 -8.31 -18.51 0.39
C ALA A 234 -9.17 -17.55 -0.45
N ASP A 235 -8.87 -16.26 -0.43
CA ASP A 235 -9.57 -15.24 -1.22
C ASP A 235 -9.13 -15.19 -2.70
N SER A 236 -8.15 -16.01 -3.09
CA SER A 236 -7.65 -16.05 -4.47
C SER A 236 -8.52 -16.90 -5.40
N GLU A 237 -8.28 -16.83 -6.71
CA GLU A 237 -8.94 -17.73 -7.68
C GLU A 237 -8.68 -19.22 -7.42
N ALA A 238 -7.59 -19.54 -6.70
CA ALA A 238 -7.23 -20.89 -6.27
C ALA A 238 -7.77 -21.25 -4.87
N GLY A 239 -8.64 -20.40 -4.32
CA GLY A 239 -9.39 -20.67 -3.10
C GLY A 239 -10.60 -21.58 -3.33
N ALA A 240 -11.26 -21.96 -2.23
CA ALA A 240 -12.45 -22.81 -2.24
C ALA A 240 -13.69 -22.10 -2.84
N ASP A 241 -13.78 -20.77 -2.70
CA ASP A 241 -14.89 -19.97 -3.21
C ASP A 241 -14.64 -19.44 -4.64
N GLY A 242 -13.52 -19.81 -5.26
CA GLY A 242 -13.13 -19.37 -6.60
C GLY A 242 -14.00 -19.99 -7.71
N GLU A 243 -14.06 -19.31 -8.87
CA GLU A 243 -14.84 -19.78 -10.03
C GLU A 243 -14.41 -21.18 -10.52
N PHE A 244 -13.11 -21.48 -10.43
CA PHE A 244 -12.58 -22.80 -10.78
C PHE A 244 -13.05 -23.87 -9.81
N ALA A 245 -13.03 -23.61 -8.50
CA ALA A 245 -13.53 -24.52 -7.48
C ALA A 245 -15.02 -24.83 -7.69
N ALA A 246 -15.83 -23.80 -7.97
CA ALA A 246 -17.27 -23.96 -8.19
C ALA A 246 -17.63 -24.80 -9.43
N ARG A 247 -16.73 -24.90 -10.42
CA ARG A 247 -16.95 -25.65 -11.67
C ARG A 247 -16.17 -26.94 -11.77
N ALA A 248 -15.20 -27.15 -10.88
CA ALA A 248 -14.39 -28.34 -10.89
C ALA A 248 -15.25 -29.56 -10.57
N SER A 249 -14.98 -30.66 -11.26
CA SER A 249 -15.66 -31.94 -10.99
C SER A 249 -15.11 -32.65 -9.75
N ALA A 250 -13.93 -32.25 -9.27
CA ALA A 250 -13.26 -32.81 -8.10
C ALA A 250 -12.30 -31.77 -7.50
N HIS A 251 -12.00 -31.92 -6.21
CA HIS A 251 -11.21 -30.96 -5.44
C HIS A 251 -9.73 -31.35 -5.35
N CYS A 252 -8.88 -30.34 -5.15
CA CYS A 252 -7.44 -30.48 -5.03
C CYS A 252 -7.00 -31.48 -3.97
N GLY A 253 -7.74 -31.60 -2.85
CA GLY A 253 -7.46 -32.53 -1.76
C GLY A 253 -7.44 -34.01 -2.17
N SER A 254 -8.12 -34.38 -3.26
CA SER A 254 -8.11 -35.73 -3.83
C SER A 254 -7.24 -35.87 -5.08
N CYS A 255 -6.63 -34.78 -5.54
CA CYS A 255 -5.91 -34.75 -6.81
C CYS A 255 -4.49 -35.32 -6.65
N GLY A 256 -4.09 -36.26 -7.51
CA GLY A 256 -2.74 -36.85 -7.49
C GLY A 256 -1.61 -35.87 -7.85
N TYR A 257 -1.93 -34.69 -8.39
CA TYR A 257 -0.97 -33.61 -8.67
C TYR A 257 -0.78 -32.63 -7.52
N LEU A 258 -1.50 -32.80 -6.40
CA LEU A 258 -1.32 -31.98 -5.22
C LEU A 258 -0.02 -32.35 -4.52
N MET A 259 0.88 -31.37 -4.37
CA MET A 259 2.06 -31.49 -3.51
C MET A 259 1.75 -30.89 -2.14
N PRO A 260 1.75 -31.68 -1.04
CA PRO A 260 1.50 -31.15 0.29
C PRO A 260 2.60 -30.18 0.72
N ILE A 261 2.20 -29.05 1.32
CA ILE A 261 3.13 -28.15 2.02
C ILE A 261 3.44 -28.70 3.43
N ALA A 262 4.51 -28.23 4.05
CA ALA A 262 4.88 -28.63 5.40
C ALA A 262 4.11 -27.85 6.48
N GLY A 263 4.05 -28.41 7.69
CA GLY A 263 3.46 -27.76 8.87
C GLY A 263 1.92 -27.73 8.87
N SER A 264 1.34 -26.89 9.71
CA SER A 264 -0.12 -26.79 9.91
C SER A 264 -0.88 -26.35 8.66
N MET A 265 -0.26 -25.54 7.80
CA MET A 265 -0.89 -25.06 6.56
C MET A 265 -1.30 -26.20 5.60
N ARG A 266 -0.68 -27.38 5.73
CA ARG A 266 -1.01 -28.58 4.94
C ARG A 266 -2.44 -29.06 5.10
N GLU A 267 -3.10 -28.68 6.19
CA GLU A 267 -4.48 -29.05 6.50
C GLU A 267 -5.51 -28.30 5.63
N SER A 268 -5.09 -27.22 4.98
CA SER A 268 -5.98 -26.38 4.16
C SER A 268 -5.42 -26.05 2.79
N PHE A 269 -4.10 -26.15 2.57
CA PHE A 269 -3.47 -25.78 1.32
C PHE A 269 -2.43 -26.81 0.84
N GLY A 270 -2.13 -26.77 -0.45
CA GLY A 270 -1.00 -27.46 -1.07
C GLY A 270 -0.51 -26.69 -2.31
N VAL A 271 0.48 -27.24 -3.03
CA VAL A 271 0.98 -26.67 -4.29
C VAL A 271 0.55 -27.54 -5.46
N CYS A 272 0.01 -26.94 -6.51
CA CYS A 272 -0.32 -27.67 -7.73
C CYS A 272 0.95 -27.92 -8.56
N ALA A 273 1.16 -29.17 -8.99
CA ALA A 273 2.28 -29.57 -9.84
C ALA A 273 1.84 -30.05 -11.24
N ASN A 274 0.62 -29.70 -11.66
CA ASN A 274 0.11 -30.07 -12.97
C ASN A 274 0.32 -28.94 -13.99
N ALA A 275 1.20 -29.16 -14.97
CA ALA A 275 1.48 -28.21 -16.05
C ALA A 275 0.24 -27.80 -16.89
N TRP A 276 -0.84 -28.59 -16.86
CA TRP A 276 -2.10 -28.25 -17.54
C TRP A 276 -3.07 -27.44 -16.67
N SER A 277 -2.79 -27.32 -15.36
CA SER A 277 -3.57 -26.48 -14.45
C SER A 277 -3.20 -25.01 -14.65
N PRO A 278 -4.16 -24.08 -14.59
CA PRO A 278 -3.84 -22.64 -14.52
C PRO A 278 -3.06 -22.27 -13.24
N PHE A 279 -3.03 -23.18 -12.26
CA PHE A 279 -2.39 -22.98 -10.96
C PHE A 279 -1.05 -23.72 -10.82
N ASP A 280 -0.44 -24.21 -11.90
CA ASP A 280 0.87 -24.88 -11.84
C ASP A 280 1.91 -24.02 -11.09
N GLY A 281 2.58 -24.62 -10.11
CA GLY A 281 3.54 -23.94 -9.24
C GLY A 281 2.94 -22.94 -8.23
N ARG A 282 1.61 -22.88 -8.09
CA ARG A 282 0.91 -21.99 -7.15
C ARG A 282 0.32 -22.75 -5.97
N VAL A 283 0.11 -22.02 -4.88
CA VAL A 283 -0.64 -22.52 -3.73
C VAL A 283 -2.13 -22.60 -4.09
N VAL A 284 -2.75 -23.72 -3.75
CA VAL A 284 -4.18 -24.02 -3.96
C VAL A 284 -4.78 -24.48 -2.64
N GLN A 285 -6.04 -24.12 -2.39
CA GLN A 285 -6.78 -24.66 -1.24
C GLN A 285 -7.21 -26.10 -1.53
N LEU A 286 -7.32 -26.95 -0.50
CA LEU A 286 -7.70 -28.36 -0.68
C LEU A 286 -9.09 -28.51 -1.32
N ASP A 287 -10.02 -27.61 -0.99
CA ASP A 287 -11.37 -27.57 -1.56
C ASP A 287 -11.45 -26.76 -2.86
N SER A 288 -10.32 -26.25 -3.37
CA SER A 288 -10.29 -25.68 -4.72
C SER A 288 -10.32 -26.79 -5.78
N GLY A 289 -10.31 -26.44 -7.06
CA GLY A 289 -10.28 -27.43 -8.13
C GLY A 289 -9.97 -26.81 -9.48
N CYS A 290 -9.74 -27.64 -10.49
CA CYS A 290 -9.57 -27.19 -11.87
C CYS A 290 -10.05 -28.28 -12.84
N GLY A 291 -10.06 -28.00 -14.16
CA GLY A 291 -10.44 -28.97 -15.19
C GLY A 291 -9.41 -30.08 -15.45
N ALA A 292 -8.22 -30.00 -14.85
CA ALA A 292 -7.10 -30.92 -15.04
C ALA A 292 -6.85 -31.80 -13.80
N HIS A 293 -7.92 -32.28 -13.17
CA HIS A 293 -7.80 -33.23 -12.05
C HIS A 293 -7.14 -34.55 -12.53
N SER A 294 -6.46 -35.29 -11.64
CA SER A 294 -5.80 -36.56 -12.03
C SER A 294 -6.82 -37.65 -12.42
N GLU A 295 -8.01 -37.58 -11.81
CA GLU A 295 -9.08 -38.57 -11.97
C GLU A 295 -10.26 -38.09 -12.84
N THR A 296 -10.12 -37.03 -13.65
CA THR A 296 -11.21 -36.60 -14.54
C THR A 296 -11.29 -37.49 -15.79
N ASP A 297 -12.38 -38.25 -15.91
CA ASP A 297 -12.66 -39.11 -17.07
C ASP A 297 -13.62 -38.44 -18.07
N VAL A 298 -13.18 -37.34 -18.69
CA VAL A 298 -13.92 -36.72 -19.79
C VAL A 298 -13.61 -37.46 -21.08
N ARG A 299 -14.64 -37.93 -21.78
CA ARG A 299 -14.49 -38.63 -23.07
C ARG A 299 -13.73 -37.74 -24.05
N ARG A 300 -12.58 -38.23 -24.53
CA ARG A 300 -11.81 -37.55 -25.59
C ARG A 300 -12.72 -37.41 -26.83
N PRO A 301 -12.93 -36.19 -27.34
CA PRO A 301 -13.66 -36.02 -28.60
C PRO A 301 -12.93 -36.75 -29.72
N ASP A 302 -13.69 -37.31 -30.66
CA ASP A 302 -13.09 -37.83 -31.88
C ASP A 302 -12.50 -36.65 -32.65
N THR A 303 -11.19 -36.69 -32.90
CA THR A 303 -10.47 -35.67 -33.68
C THR A 303 -10.42 -36.01 -35.16
N SER A 304 -11.10 -37.07 -35.59
CA SER A 304 -11.24 -37.39 -37.00
C SER A 304 -11.92 -36.22 -37.70
N PRO A 305 -11.37 -35.72 -38.83
CA PRO A 305 -12.01 -34.67 -39.59
C PRO A 305 -13.42 -35.13 -39.95
N ALA A 306 -14.40 -34.25 -39.73
CA ALA A 306 -15.77 -34.53 -40.14
C ALA A 306 -15.76 -34.90 -41.62
N GLU A 307 -16.57 -35.91 -41.97
CA GLU A 307 -16.73 -36.30 -43.36
C GLU A 307 -17.13 -35.06 -44.18
N ALA A 308 -16.47 -34.87 -45.33
CA ALA A 308 -16.74 -33.72 -46.18
C ALA A 308 -18.21 -33.79 -46.62
N VAL A 309 -19.03 -32.88 -46.11
CA VAL A 309 -20.40 -32.70 -46.58
C VAL A 309 -20.31 -32.01 -47.94
N VAL A 310 -20.38 -32.80 -49.01
CA VAL A 310 -20.52 -32.27 -50.38
C VAL A 310 -21.97 -31.85 -50.54
N ASP A 311 -22.22 -30.55 -50.61
CA ASP A 311 -23.54 -29.98 -50.92
C ASP A 311 -23.84 -30.18 -52.41
N ASP A 312 -24.42 -31.33 -52.75
CA ASP A 312 -24.78 -31.70 -54.12
C ASP A 312 -26.05 -30.97 -54.66
N TYR A 313 -26.55 -29.93 -53.97
CA TYR A 313 -27.67 -29.11 -54.50
C TYR A 313 -27.31 -28.24 -55.72
N ALA A 314 -26.10 -28.35 -56.27
CA ALA A 314 -25.71 -27.71 -57.54
C ALA A 314 -25.90 -28.61 -58.79
N ARG A 315 -26.79 -29.60 -58.76
CA ARG A 315 -27.24 -30.34 -59.98
C ARG A 315 -28.48 -29.71 -60.64
N GLY A 316 -28.48 -28.40 -60.76
CA GLY A 316 -29.37 -27.66 -61.67
C GLY A 316 -28.51 -26.79 -62.56
N GLU A 317 -28.42 -27.15 -63.84
CA GLU A 317 -27.79 -26.46 -64.97
C GLU A 317 -27.53 -24.97 -64.74
N LEU A 318 -26.25 -24.59 -64.59
CA LEU A 318 -25.82 -23.29 -65.08
C LEU A 318 -25.66 -23.45 -66.59
N GLU A 319 -26.74 -23.15 -67.34
CA GLU A 319 -26.63 -22.87 -68.77
C GLU A 319 -25.60 -21.74 -68.95
N LEU A 320 -24.39 -22.11 -69.37
CA LEU A 320 -23.40 -21.19 -69.88
C LEU A 320 -23.96 -20.61 -71.18
N GLN A 321 -24.61 -19.46 -71.05
CA GLN A 321 -25.08 -18.67 -72.17
C GLN A 321 -23.88 -17.99 -72.84
N GLU A 322 -23.24 -18.67 -73.80
CA GLU A 322 -22.31 -18.04 -74.74
C GLU A 322 -22.52 -18.56 -76.17
N GLY A 323 -23.03 -17.68 -77.04
CA GLY A 323 -22.77 -17.66 -78.49
C GLY A 323 -23.65 -18.50 -79.39
#